data_AF-A0A3B8K2K7-F1
#
_entry.id   AF-A0A3B8K2K7-F1
#
_cell.length_a   1.000
_cell.length_b   1.000
_cell.length_c   1.000
_cell.angle_alpha   90.00
_cell.angle_beta   90.00
_cell.angle_gamma   90.00
#
_symmetry.space_group_name_H-M   'P 1'
#
loop_
_entity.id
_entity.type
_entity.pdbx_description
1 polymer ?
#
loop_
_entity_poly.entity_id
_entity_poly.type
_entity_poly.pdbx_seq_one_letter_code
_entity_poly.pdbx_strand_id
1 'polypeptide(L)'
;ELARHAEHFLQFKADTDVALLNAMIHTIIDENLVDEEFIASRTNNFEELKERVKDFSPEEMAPICGIEADVIRACARAYATSKASIIFWGMGISQHVHGTDNARCLIALSLMTGQIGRPGTGLHPLRGQNNVQGASDAGLIPMMFPDYRRVDNTEASEFFSKYWHTELDPNPGLTVVEIMDKAYEGEIRGMYIMGENPAMSDPDLNHSRAGL
;
A
#
# COMPACT_ATOMS: atom_id res chain seq x y z
N GLU A 1 -20.07 -1.62 13.74
CA GLU A 1 -20.20 -3.09 13.59
C GLU A 1 -18.90 -3.87 13.80
N LEU A 2 -17.89 -3.85 12.93
CA LEU A 2 -16.68 -4.70 13.10
C LEU A 2 -15.96 -4.54 14.46
N ALA A 3 -15.82 -3.30 14.94
CA ALA A 3 -15.21 -3.02 16.25
C ALA A 3 -15.89 -3.74 17.43
N ARG A 4 -17.18 -4.10 17.32
CA ARG A 4 -17.93 -4.80 18.37
C ARG A 4 -17.57 -6.27 18.49
N HIS A 5 -16.93 -6.83 17.47
CA HIS A 5 -16.50 -8.22 17.41
C HIS A 5 -14.98 -8.35 17.56
N ALA A 6 -14.26 -7.24 17.69
CA ALA A 6 -12.81 -7.23 17.82
C ALA A 6 -12.41 -7.45 19.27
N GLU A 7 -11.40 -8.31 19.49
CA GLU A 7 -10.73 -8.43 20.78
C GLU A 7 -10.02 -7.12 21.15
N HIS A 8 -9.35 -6.52 20.15
CA HIS A 8 -8.70 -5.22 20.26
C HIS A 8 -9.26 -4.25 19.23
N PHE A 9 -9.83 -3.14 19.71
CA PHE A 9 -10.22 -2.01 18.88
C PHE A 9 -9.24 -0.85 19.12
N LEU A 10 -8.39 -0.56 18.13
CA LEU A 10 -7.38 0.49 18.21
C LEU A 10 -7.91 1.77 17.56
N GLN A 11 -8.39 2.70 18.36
CA GLN A 11 -8.79 4.03 17.88
C GLN A 11 -7.62 5.01 17.98
N PHE A 12 -6.60 4.80 17.16
CA PHE A 12 -5.41 5.65 17.13
C PHE A 12 -5.72 6.99 16.43
N LYS A 13 -4.84 7.99 16.61
CA LYS A 13 -4.98 9.31 15.97
C LYS A 13 -4.80 9.19 14.46
N ALA A 14 -5.66 9.83 13.68
CA ALA A 14 -5.54 9.82 12.22
C ALA A 14 -4.14 10.26 11.77
N ASP A 15 -3.62 9.60 10.72
CA ASP A 15 -2.29 9.88 10.12
C ASP A 15 -1.08 9.49 11.00
N THR A 16 -1.30 8.66 12.04
CA THR A 16 -0.23 8.12 12.90
C THR A 16 -0.05 6.61 12.75
N ASP A 17 -0.58 6.04 11.67
CA ASP A 17 -0.49 4.62 11.30
C ASP A 17 0.96 4.11 11.30
N VAL A 18 1.88 4.82 10.65
CA VAL A 18 3.31 4.47 10.60
C VAL A 18 3.90 4.36 12.02
N ALA A 19 3.52 5.24 12.94
CA ALA A 19 4.01 5.19 14.33
C ALA A 19 3.48 3.93 15.05
N LEU A 20 2.18 3.65 14.94
CA LEU A 20 1.57 2.46 15.52
C LEU A 20 2.17 1.16 14.94
N LEU A 21 2.30 1.08 13.61
CA LEU A 21 2.80 -0.11 12.94
C LEU A 21 4.28 -0.35 13.22
N ASN A 22 5.12 0.70 13.26
CA ASN A 22 6.52 0.54 13.67
C ASN A 22 6.65 0.13 15.14
N ALA A 23 5.74 0.57 16.02
CA ALA A 23 5.73 0.10 17.41
C ALA A 23 5.38 -1.38 17.54
N MET A 24 4.47 -1.88 16.70
CA MET A 24 4.18 -3.31 16.62
C MET A 24 5.39 -4.08 16.07
N ILE A 25 6.02 -3.59 15.00
CA ILE A 25 7.23 -4.17 14.42
C ILE A 25 8.35 -4.24 15.46
N HIS A 26 8.63 -3.12 16.14
CA HIS A 26 9.61 -3.03 17.21
C HIS A 26 9.35 -4.09 18.27
N THR A 27 8.11 -4.21 18.74
CA THR A 27 7.73 -5.20 19.77
C THR A 27 8.04 -6.63 19.32
N ILE A 28 7.68 -6.99 18.08
CA ILE A 28 7.89 -8.34 17.55
C ILE A 28 9.39 -8.67 17.50
N ILE A 29 10.22 -7.69 17.12
CA ILE A 29 11.67 -7.88 17.03
C ILE A 29 12.30 -7.94 18.43
N ASP A 30 11.96 -7.00 19.32
CA ASP A 30 12.50 -6.89 20.68
C ASP A 30 12.20 -8.15 21.51
N GLU A 31 11.00 -8.71 21.33
CA GLU A 31 10.56 -9.92 22.03
C GLU A 31 10.95 -11.22 21.32
N ASN A 32 11.72 -11.16 20.21
CA ASN A 32 12.14 -12.30 19.40
C ASN A 32 10.96 -13.18 18.93
N LEU A 33 9.87 -12.55 18.47
CA LEU A 33 8.66 -13.20 17.96
C LEU A 33 8.65 -13.32 16.43
N VAL A 34 9.82 -13.18 15.81
CA VAL A 34 9.98 -13.30 14.36
C VAL A 34 10.10 -14.76 13.91
N ASP A 35 9.76 -15.02 12.65
CA ASP A 35 10.02 -16.28 11.99
C ASP A 35 11.43 -16.22 11.35
N GLU A 36 12.44 -16.64 12.11
CA GLU A 36 13.84 -16.60 11.69
C GLU A 36 14.11 -17.42 10.42
N GLU A 37 13.47 -18.58 10.27
CA GLU A 37 13.64 -19.45 9.10
C GLU A 37 13.04 -18.80 7.85
N PHE A 38 11.84 -18.22 7.97
CA PHE A 38 11.21 -17.49 6.87
C PHE A 38 12.05 -16.26 6.49
N ILE A 39 12.51 -15.47 7.46
CA ILE A 39 13.35 -14.30 7.22
C ILE A 39 14.61 -14.70 6.44
N ALA A 40 15.35 -15.71 6.92
CA ALA A 40 16.60 -16.14 6.31
C ALA A 40 16.43 -16.70 4.89
N SER A 41 15.29 -17.35 4.60
CA SER A 41 15.08 -18.05 3.33
C SER A 41 14.29 -17.25 2.28
N ARG A 42 13.49 -16.25 2.68
CA ARG A 42 12.52 -15.58 1.81
C ARG A 42 12.59 -14.06 1.82
N THR A 43 13.42 -13.46 2.67
CA THR A 43 13.49 -12.00 2.80
C THR A 43 14.92 -11.49 2.64
N ASN A 44 15.05 -10.18 2.55
CA ASN A 44 16.30 -9.45 2.59
C ASN A 44 16.15 -8.23 3.50
N ASN A 45 17.27 -7.58 3.85
CA ASN A 45 17.30 -6.29 4.55
C ASN A 45 16.64 -6.28 5.95
N PHE A 46 16.44 -7.45 6.58
CA PHE A 46 15.85 -7.53 7.93
C PHE A 46 16.69 -6.82 9.00
N GLU A 47 18.03 -6.93 8.96
CA GLU A 47 18.90 -6.24 9.91
C GLU A 47 18.81 -4.71 9.78
N GLU A 48 18.65 -4.20 8.56
CA GLU A 48 18.44 -2.76 8.34
C GLU A 48 17.11 -2.32 8.92
N LEU A 49 16.04 -3.09 8.71
CA LEU A 49 14.73 -2.83 9.32
C LEU A 49 14.83 -2.82 10.86
N LYS A 50 15.47 -3.85 11.43
CA LYS A 50 15.70 -3.97 12.87
C LYS A 50 16.42 -2.75 13.44
N GLU A 51 17.46 -2.26 12.76
CA GLU A 51 18.13 -1.02 13.17
C GLU A 51 17.21 0.19 13.12
N ARG A 52 16.43 0.33 12.05
CA ARG A 52 15.55 1.49 11.84
C ARG A 52 14.43 1.59 12.87
N VAL A 53 13.92 0.47 13.37
CA VAL A 53 12.79 0.46 14.30
C VAL A 53 13.19 0.50 15.78
N LYS A 54 14.49 0.53 16.12
CA LYS A 54 14.95 0.55 17.52
C LYS A 54 14.36 1.67 18.35
N ASP A 55 14.20 2.85 17.75
CA ASP A 55 13.69 4.04 18.45
C ASP A 55 12.16 4.15 18.44
N PHE A 56 11.47 3.10 17.98
CA PHE A 56 10.01 3.07 17.85
C PHE A 56 9.36 2.18 18.91
N SER A 57 9.85 2.23 20.16
CA SER A 57 9.22 1.46 21.23
C SER A 57 7.75 1.89 21.42
N PRO A 58 6.87 0.96 21.85
CA PRO A 58 5.50 1.30 22.22
C PRO A 58 5.37 2.48 23.18
N GLU A 59 6.31 2.66 24.12
CA GLU A 59 6.29 3.78 25.07
C GLU A 59 6.55 5.14 24.38
N GLU A 60 7.45 5.18 23.41
CA GLU A 60 7.73 6.40 22.62
C GLU A 60 6.60 6.69 21.62
N MET A 61 5.99 5.65 21.04
CA MET A 61 4.95 5.80 20.01
C MET A 61 3.54 6.00 20.59
N ALA A 62 3.27 5.52 21.80
CA ALA A 62 1.98 5.68 22.49
C ALA A 62 1.47 7.15 22.54
N PRO A 63 2.27 8.17 22.95
CA PRO A 63 1.80 9.55 22.94
C PRO A 63 1.53 10.09 21.53
N ILE A 64 2.20 9.55 20.50
CA ILE A 64 2.01 9.94 19.10
C ILE A 64 0.69 9.37 18.61
N CYS A 65 0.54 8.04 18.61
CA CYS A 65 -0.62 7.37 18.04
C CYS A 65 -1.86 7.36 18.95
N GLY A 66 -1.69 7.65 20.25
CA GLY A 66 -2.79 7.68 21.21
C GLY A 66 -3.29 6.29 21.63
N ILE A 67 -2.45 5.26 21.52
CA ILE A 67 -2.72 3.90 21.99
C ILE A 67 -1.73 3.56 23.10
N GLU A 68 -2.22 3.05 24.22
CA GLU A 68 -1.36 2.62 25.34
C GLU A 68 -0.34 1.56 24.91
N ALA A 69 0.89 1.68 25.41
CA ALA A 69 2.01 0.82 25.04
C ALA A 69 1.69 -0.68 25.22
N ASP A 70 1.06 -1.05 26.35
CA ASP A 70 0.67 -2.44 26.63
C ASP A 70 -0.34 -2.99 25.61
N VAL A 71 -1.23 -2.14 25.09
CA VAL A 71 -2.21 -2.53 24.07
C VAL A 71 -1.52 -2.75 22.72
N ILE A 72 -0.56 -1.89 22.35
CA ILE A 72 0.26 -2.09 21.15
C ILE A 72 0.99 -3.43 21.24
N ARG A 73 1.61 -3.71 22.39
CA ARG A 73 2.32 -4.97 22.63
C ARG A 73 1.39 -6.18 22.55
N ALA A 74 0.21 -6.10 23.16
CA ALA A 74 -0.79 -7.16 23.09
C ALA A 74 -1.19 -7.47 21.64
N CYS A 75 -1.47 -6.46 20.82
CA CYS A 75 -1.79 -6.63 19.40
C CYS A 75 -0.62 -7.22 18.59
N ALA A 76 0.61 -6.75 18.84
CA ALA A 76 1.81 -7.23 18.16
C ALA A 76 2.07 -8.71 18.46
N ARG A 77 2.01 -9.09 19.75
CA ARG A 77 2.12 -10.49 20.20
C ARG A 77 1.04 -11.36 19.59
N ALA A 78 -0.22 -10.93 19.68
CA ALA A 78 -1.36 -11.68 19.16
C ALA A 78 -1.23 -11.96 17.64
N TYR A 79 -0.77 -10.97 16.87
CA TYR A 79 -0.54 -11.14 15.44
C TYR A 79 0.62 -12.11 15.15
N ALA A 80 1.75 -11.94 15.83
CA ALA A 80 2.97 -12.71 15.59
C ALA A 80 2.86 -14.17 16.03
N THR A 81 2.26 -14.45 17.19
CA THR A 81 2.17 -15.81 17.73
C THR A 81 0.96 -16.61 17.23
N SER A 82 0.12 -15.99 16.40
CA SER A 82 -1.07 -16.62 15.84
C SER A 82 -0.69 -17.74 14.87
N LYS A 83 -1.47 -18.85 14.90
CA LYS A 83 -1.28 -19.95 13.95
C LYS A 83 -1.45 -19.50 12.51
N ALA A 84 -2.27 -18.49 12.23
CA ALA A 84 -2.51 -17.94 10.90
C ALA A 84 -3.20 -16.57 11.01
N SER A 85 -2.54 -15.52 10.52
CA SER A 85 -3.04 -14.14 10.56
C SER A 85 -3.24 -13.57 9.16
N ILE A 86 -4.37 -12.91 8.93
CA ILE A 86 -4.68 -12.19 7.69
C ILE A 86 -4.76 -10.70 7.99
N ILE A 87 -4.14 -9.87 7.14
CA ILE A 87 -4.31 -8.42 7.16
C ILE A 87 -5.29 -8.04 6.04
N PHE A 88 -6.43 -7.46 6.40
CA PHE A 88 -7.30 -6.76 5.46
C PHE A 88 -7.10 -5.26 5.63
N TRP A 89 -6.91 -4.53 4.54
CA TRP A 89 -6.91 -3.07 4.59
C TRP A 89 -7.71 -2.47 3.43
N GLY A 90 -8.14 -1.22 3.61
CA GLY A 90 -8.79 -0.43 2.58
C GLY A 90 -8.15 0.94 2.45
N MET A 91 -8.97 1.93 2.10
CA MET A 91 -8.49 3.28 1.79
C MET A 91 -7.90 4.04 2.98
N GLY A 92 -8.22 3.66 4.22
CA GLY A 92 -7.59 4.22 5.43
C GLY A 92 -6.09 3.96 5.55
N ILE A 93 -5.54 3.07 4.72
CA ILE A 93 -4.09 2.88 4.59
C ILE A 93 -3.54 3.69 3.42
N SER A 94 -4.20 3.66 2.26
CA SER A 94 -3.66 4.21 1.01
C SER A 94 -3.93 5.70 0.78
N GLN A 95 -5.02 6.27 1.31
CA GLN A 95 -5.39 7.68 1.10
C GLN A 95 -4.77 8.60 2.15
N HIS A 96 -3.47 8.47 2.34
CA HIS A 96 -2.66 9.25 3.27
C HIS A 96 -1.39 9.73 2.57
N VAL A 97 -0.80 10.82 3.07
CA VAL A 97 0.52 11.30 2.59
C VAL A 97 1.62 10.25 2.78
N HIS A 98 1.44 9.35 3.76
CA HIS A 98 2.32 8.21 4.05
C HIS A 98 1.75 6.86 3.59
N GLY A 99 0.82 6.84 2.63
CA GLY A 99 0.08 5.62 2.28
C GLY A 99 0.95 4.45 1.79
N THR A 100 2.04 4.75 1.06
CA THR A 100 3.03 3.74 0.67
C THR A 100 3.77 3.17 1.88
N ASP A 101 4.13 4.00 2.85
CA ASP A 101 4.87 3.58 4.03
C ASP A 101 3.98 2.76 4.97
N ASN A 102 2.70 3.10 5.09
CA ASN A 102 1.71 2.28 5.79
C ASN A 102 1.66 0.86 5.19
N ALA A 103 1.52 0.75 3.87
CA ALA A 103 1.50 -0.54 3.19
C ALA A 103 2.81 -1.33 3.39
N ARG A 104 3.97 -0.66 3.33
CA ARG A 104 5.27 -1.29 3.60
C ARG A 104 5.37 -1.83 5.03
N CYS A 105 4.84 -1.11 6.02
CA CYS A 105 4.83 -1.59 7.40
C CYS A 105 3.95 -2.85 7.55
N LEU A 106 2.78 -2.90 6.90
CA LEU A 106 1.93 -4.11 6.89
C LEU A 106 2.65 -5.28 6.22
N ILE A 107 3.33 -5.05 5.10
CA ILE A 107 4.16 -6.06 4.41
C ILE A 107 5.28 -6.55 5.32
N ALA A 108 5.99 -5.64 5.99
CA ALA A 108 7.07 -5.99 6.91
C ALA A 108 6.58 -6.87 8.06
N LEU A 109 5.45 -6.53 8.68
CA LEU A 109 4.80 -7.33 9.73
C LEU A 109 4.52 -8.76 9.24
N SER A 110 3.90 -8.92 8.07
CA SER A 110 3.59 -10.24 7.53
C SER A 110 4.83 -11.05 7.16
N LEU A 111 5.84 -10.42 6.58
CA LEU A 111 7.08 -11.11 6.19
C LEU A 111 7.89 -11.55 7.40
N MET A 112 8.07 -10.69 8.41
CA MET A 112 8.90 -11.04 9.57
C MET A 112 8.27 -12.07 10.50
N THR A 113 6.96 -12.31 10.37
CA THR A 113 6.22 -13.31 11.15
C THR A 113 5.83 -14.54 10.33
N GLY A 114 6.27 -14.66 9.07
CA GLY A 114 5.90 -15.78 8.21
C GLY A 114 4.39 -15.89 7.92
N GLN A 115 3.62 -14.82 8.12
CA GLN A 115 2.18 -14.77 7.89
C GLN A 115 1.86 -14.48 6.41
N ILE A 116 2.50 -15.22 5.50
CA ILE A 116 2.26 -15.15 4.06
C ILE A 116 2.60 -16.50 3.38
N GLY A 117 1.95 -16.79 2.25
CA GLY A 117 2.25 -17.99 1.46
C GLY A 117 1.66 -19.30 2.02
N ARG A 118 0.79 -19.20 3.03
CA ARG A 118 0.13 -20.33 3.70
C ARG A 118 -1.39 -20.12 3.73
N PRO A 119 -2.22 -21.18 3.70
CA PRO A 119 -3.65 -21.04 3.90
C PRO A 119 -3.99 -20.30 5.20
N GLY A 120 -4.90 -19.32 5.12
CA GLY A 120 -5.29 -18.50 6.27
C GLY A 120 -4.31 -17.38 6.63
N THR A 121 -3.35 -17.07 5.75
CA THR A 121 -2.40 -15.97 5.95
C THR A 121 -2.37 -15.00 4.76
N GLY A 122 -1.71 -13.86 4.95
CA GLY A 122 -1.39 -12.93 3.87
C GLY A 122 -2.05 -11.57 4.03
N LEU A 123 -1.91 -10.79 2.96
CA LEU A 123 -2.27 -9.40 2.89
C LEU A 123 -3.31 -9.19 1.79
N HIS A 124 -4.43 -8.58 2.14
CA HIS A 124 -5.57 -8.42 1.25
C HIS A 124 -5.98 -6.95 1.20
N PRO A 125 -5.42 -6.17 0.25
CA PRO A 125 -5.97 -4.86 -0.08
C PRO A 125 -7.39 -5.03 -0.64
N LEU A 126 -8.38 -4.63 0.14
CA LEU A 126 -9.79 -4.67 -0.24
C LEU A 126 -10.05 -3.56 -1.26
N ARG A 127 -10.08 -3.96 -2.53
CA ARG A 127 -10.37 -3.07 -3.64
C ARG A 127 -11.86 -2.73 -3.69
N GLY A 128 -12.17 -1.46 -3.96
CA GLY A 128 -13.55 -0.95 -3.89
C GLY A 128 -14.39 -1.24 -5.13
N GLN A 129 -13.95 -0.78 -6.30
CA GLN A 129 -14.71 -0.93 -7.55
C GLN A 129 -14.65 -2.36 -8.09
N ASN A 130 -15.74 -2.81 -8.70
CA ASN A 130 -15.93 -4.19 -9.16
C ASN A 130 -14.85 -4.72 -10.11
N ASN A 131 -14.23 -3.85 -10.92
CA ASN A 131 -13.22 -4.26 -11.90
C ASN A 131 -11.92 -3.44 -11.86
N VAL A 132 -11.59 -2.80 -10.75
CA VAL A 132 -10.31 -2.07 -10.65
C VAL A 132 -9.11 -3.02 -10.75
N GLN A 133 -9.28 -4.29 -10.35
CA GLN A 133 -8.28 -5.35 -10.59
C GLN A 133 -8.13 -5.61 -12.10
N GLY A 134 -9.22 -5.95 -12.79
CA GLY A 134 -9.16 -6.23 -14.24
C GLY A 134 -8.72 -5.04 -15.09
N ALA A 135 -9.07 -3.81 -14.71
CA ALA A 135 -8.56 -2.59 -15.34
C ALA A 135 -7.03 -2.48 -15.22
N SER A 136 -6.50 -2.77 -14.02
CA SER A 136 -5.06 -2.83 -13.79
C SER A 136 -4.40 -3.93 -14.63
N ASP A 137 -4.99 -5.13 -14.64
CA ASP A 137 -4.48 -6.29 -15.38
C ASP A 137 -4.42 -6.02 -16.89
N ALA A 138 -5.38 -5.25 -17.40
CA ALA A 138 -5.47 -4.82 -18.79
C ALA A 138 -4.52 -3.66 -19.16
N GLY A 139 -3.68 -3.18 -18.23
CA GLY A 139 -2.73 -2.11 -18.51
C GLY A 139 -3.35 -0.71 -18.50
N LEU A 140 -4.50 -0.49 -17.84
CA LEU A 140 -5.07 0.85 -17.63
C LEU A 140 -4.33 1.59 -16.50
N ILE A 141 -3.01 1.57 -16.56
CA ILE A 141 -2.06 2.17 -15.64
C ILE A 141 -0.98 2.80 -16.53
N PRO A 142 -0.68 4.11 -16.42
CA PRO A 142 0.08 4.84 -17.43
C PRO A 142 1.52 4.37 -17.63
N MET A 143 2.08 3.61 -16.68
CA MET A 143 3.42 3.05 -16.74
C MET A 143 3.45 1.54 -17.04
N MET A 144 2.32 0.91 -17.37
CA MET A 144 2.22 -0.55 -17.57
C MET A 144 1.51 -0.90 -18.88
N PHE A 145 2.07 -1.88 -19.57
CA PHE A 145 1.34 -2.74 -20.49
C PHE A 145 0.46 -3.75 -19.72
N PRO A 146 -0.44 -4.48 -20.41
CA PRO A 146 -1.15 -5.62 -19.81
C PRO A 146 -0.20 -6.60 -19.11
N ASP A 147 -0.71 -7.27 -18.07
CA ASP A 147 0.05 -8.20 -17.22
C ASP A 147 1.19 -7.53 -16.43
N TYR A 148 1.00 -6.26 -16.03
CA TYR A 148 1.92 -5.49 -15.17
C TYR A 148 3.35 -5.37 -15.72
N ARG A 149 3.52 -5.45 -17.04
CA ARG A 149 4.83 -5.26 -17.68
C ARG A 149 5.07 -3.78 -17.88
N ARG A 150 6.15 -3.23 -17.32
CA ARG A 150 6.42 -1.79 -17.45
C ARG A 150 6.67 -1.38 -18.90
N VAL A 151 6.25 -0.16 -19.26
CA VAL A 151 6.45 0.39 -20.61
C VAL A 151 7.93 0.66 -20.93
N ASP A 152 8.73 0.97 -19.91
CA ASP A 152 10.17 1.19 -20.02
C ASP A 152 11.00 -0.11 -20.01
N ASN A 153 10.35 -1.27 -19.90
CA ASN A 153 11.01 -2.55 -20.06
C ASN A 153 11.17 -2.86 -21.55
N THR A 154 12.41 -2.94 -22.03
CA THR A 154 12.73 -3.14 -23.44
C THR A 154 12.07 -4.40 -24.03
N GLU A 155 12.12 -5.53 -23.34
CA GLU A 155 11.52 -6.78 -23.80
C GLU A 155 9.99 -6.68 -23.95
N ALA A 156 9.33 -6.01 -23.00
CA ALA A 156 7.89 -5.76 -23.06
C ALA A 156 7.53 -4.84 -24.21
N SER A 157 8.23 -3.71 -24.33
CA SER A 157 8.00 -2.72 -25.39
C SER A 157 8.18 -3.33 -26.79
N GLU A 158 9.25 -4.12 -27.01
CA GLU A 158 9.47 -4.83 -28.28
C GLU A 158 8.36 -5.84 -28.59
N PHE A 159 7.93 -6.61 -27.57
CA PHE A 159 6.86 -7.58 -27.71
C PHE A 159 5.55 -6.90 -28.15
N PHE A 160 5.10 -5.87 -27.42
CA PHE A 160 3.83 -5.20 -27.70
C PHE A 160 3.89 -4.39 -29.00
N SER A 161 5.01 -3.73 -29.30
CA SER A 161 5.19 -2.99 -30.56
C SER A 161 5.05 -3.91 -31.77
N LYS A 162 5.67 -5.10 -31.70
CA LYS A 162 5.54 -6.12 -32.74
C LYS A 162 4.12 -6.67 -32.83
N TYR A 163 3.48 -6.96 -31.70
CA TYR A 163 2.14 -7.54 -31.65
C TYR A 163 1.06 -6.60 -32.19
N TRP A 164 1.18 -5.29 -31.91
CA TRP A 164 0.24 -4.27 -32.40
C TRP A 164 0.67 -3.61 -33.72
N HIS A 165 1.80 -4.03 -34.29
CA HIS A 165 2.33 -3.50 -35.55
C HIS A 165 2.53 -1.98 -35.53
N THR A 166 3.01 -1.45 -34.42
CA THR A 166 3.26 -0.01 -34.24
C THR A 166 4.41 0.23 -33.27
N GLU A 167 5.10 1.36 -33.41
CA GLU A 167 6.10 1.79 -32.44
C GLU A 167 5.39 2.38 -31.22
N LEU A 168 5.72 1.89 -30.03
CA LEU A 168 5.12 2.35 -28.77
C LEU A 168 6.10 3.24 -28.01
N ASP A 169 5.57 4.28 -27.37
CA ASP A 169 6.36 5.15 -26.49
C ASP A 169 6.83 4.36 -25.26
N PRO A 170 8.15 4.25 -25.02
CA PRO A 170 8.68 3.54 -23.85
C PRO A 170 8.60 4.38 -22.56
N ASN A 171 8.17 5.64 -22.63
CA ASN A 171 8.08 6.51 -21.47
C ASN A 171 6.76 6.31 -20.73
N PRO A 172 6.78 6.24 -19.38
CA PRO A 172 5.58 6.29 -18.57
C PRO A 172 4.71 7.50 -18.91
N GLY A 173 3.41 7.26 -19.10
CA GLY A 173 2.43 8.33 -19.22
C GLY A 173 2.17 9.05 -17.89
N LEU A 174 1.32 10.06 -17.95
CA LEU A 174 0.89 10.84 -16.79
C LEU A 174 -0.16 10.09 -15.97
N THR A 175 -0.08 10.23 -14.64
CA THR A 175 -1.13 9.83 -13.70
C THR A 175 -2.32 10.78 -13.75
N VAL A 176 -3.48 10.37 -13.23
CA VAL A 176 -4.70 11.19 -13.26
C VAL A 176 -4.52 12.57 -12.62
N VAL A 177 -3.74 12.65 -11.53
CA VAL A 177 -3.42 13.92 -10.86
C VAL A 177 -2.60 14.82 -11.78
N GLU A 178 -1.54 14.29 -12.39
CA GLU A 178 -0.69 15.02 -13.33
C GLU A 178 -1.45 15.43 -14.61
N ILE A 179 -2.43 14.62 -15.04
CA ILE A 179 -3.33 14.96 -16.15
C ILE A 179 -4.18 16.17 -15.78
N MET A 180 -4.79 16.19 -14.59
CA MET A 180 -5.62 17.33 -14.15
C MET A 180 -4.77 18.61 -14.01
N ASP A 181 -3.58 18.53 -13.41
CA ASP A 181 -2.65 19.65 -13.29
C ASP A 181 -2.28 20.22 -14.67
N LYS A 182 -1.86 19.37 -15.60
CA LYS A 182 -1.48 19.79 -16.96
C LYS A 182 -2.65 20.28 -17.80
N ALA A 183 -3.85 19.78 -17.55
CA ALA A 183 -5.06 20.28 -18.19
C ALA A 183 -5.41 21.69 -17.68
N TYR A 184 -5.30 21.92 -16.37
CA TYR A 184 -5.44 23.24 -15.75
C TYR A 184 -4.41 24.26 -16.27
N GLU A 185 -3.16 23.82 -16.48
CA GLU A 185 -2.09 24.64 -17.09
C GLU A 185 -2.26 24.88 -18.60
N GLY A 186 -3.20 24.17 -19.24
CA GLY A 186 -3.47 24.25 -20.67
C GLY A 186 -2.46 23.50 -21.56
N GLU A 187 -1.64 22.62 -20.99
CA GLU A 187 -0.73 21.73 -21.73
C GLU A 187 -1.48 20.57 -22.39
N ILE A 188 -2.48 20.00 -21.70
CA ILE A 188 -3.37 18.99 -22.27
C ILE A 188 -4.53 19.68 -22.99
N ARG A 189 -4.70 19.34 -24.27
CA ARG A 189 -5.71 19.97 -25.16
C ARG A 189 -6.93 19.08 -25.44
N GLY A 190 -6.91 17.84 -25.00
CA GLY A 190 -7.99 16.88 -25.22
C GLY A 190 -7.91 15.72 -24.26
N MET A 191 -9.06 15.29 -23.75
CA MET A 191 -9.20 14.17 -22.82
C MET A 191 -10.37 13.29 -23.25
N TYR A 192 -10.18 11.97 -23.19
CA TYR A 192 -11.25 10.99 -23.40
C TYR A 192 -11.52 10.27 -22.08
N ILE A 193 -12.58 10.69 -21.39
CA ILE A 193 -12.98 10.16 -20.08
C ILE A 193 -14.04 9.08 -20.31
N MET A 194 -13.75 7.85 -19.91
CA MET A 194 -14.64 6.70 -20.12
C MET A 194 -15.03 6.08 -18.77
N GLY A 195 -16.30 6.22 -18.39
CA GLY A 195 -16.85 5.56 -17.19
C GLY A 195 -16.43 6.17 -15.86
N GLU A 196 -15.91 7.40 -15.85
CA GLU A 196 -15.50 8.14 -14.64
C GLU A 196 -16.10 9.55 -14.59
N ASN A 197 -16.00 10.22 -13.44
CA ASN A 197 -16.53 11.57 -13.22
C ASN A 197 -15.57 12.45 -12.37
N PRO A 198 -14.40 12.82 -12.92
CA PRO A 198 -13.38 13.59 -12.19
C PRO A 198 -13.90 14.95 -11.69
N ALA A 199 -14.89 15.55 -12.36
CA ALA A 199 -15.54 16.80 -11.93
C ALA A 199 -16.28 16.69 -10.57
N MET A 200 -16.44 15.48 -10.03
CA MET A 200 -17.11 15.17 -8.77
C MET A 200 -16.31 14.26 -7.83
N SER A 201 -15.49 13.35 -8.37
CA SER A 201 -14.78 12.34 -7.57
C SER A 201 -13.38 12.75 -7.13
N ASP A 202 -12.75 13.69 -7.85
CA ASP A 202 -11.37 14.05 -7.61
C ASP A 202 -11.25 15.09 -6.48
N PRO A 203 -10.10 15.11 -5.76
CA PRO A 203 -9.85 16.11 -4.73
C PRO A 203 -9.71 17.51 -5.35
N ASP A 204 -10.06 18.55 -4.58
CA ASP A 204 -10.13 19.94 -5.04
C ASP A 204 -10.98 20.12 -6.31
N LEU A 205 -12.30 20.05 -6.12
CA LEU A 205 -13.27 20.17 -7.21
C LEU A 205 -13.14 21.47 -8.01
N ASN A 206 -12.64 22.56 -7.42
CA ASN A 206 -12.45 23.80 -8.15
C ASN A 206 -11.31 23.67 -9.15
N HIS A 207 -10.19 23.08 -8.72
CA HIS A 207 -9.06 22.77 -9.59
C HIS A 207 -9.47 21.81 -10.70
N SER A 208 -10.05 20.65 -10.38
CA SER A 208 -10.44 19.65 -11.38
C SER A 208 -11.42 20.21 -12.41
N ARG A 209 -12.42 21.00 -11.97
CA ARG A 209 -13.39 21.61 -12.90
C ARG A 209 -12.81 22.73 -13.76
N ALA A 210 -11.76 23.39 -13.29
CA ALA A 210 -11.09 24.42 -14.08
C ALA A 210 -10.14 23.82 -15.14
N GLY A 211 -9.65 22.60 -14.92
CA GLY A 211 -8.85 21.85 -15.90
C GLY A 211 -9.64 21.06 -16.94
N LEU A 212 -10.94 20.82 -16.72
CA LEU A 212 -11.84 20.11 -17.65
C LEU A 212 -12.48 21.06 -18.67
#